data_AF-A0A842MLX0-F1
#
_entry.id   AF-A0A842MLX0-F1
#
_cell.length_a   1.000
_cell.length_b   1.000
_cell.length_c   1.000
_cell.angle_alpha   90.00
_cell.angle_beta   90.00
_cell.angle_gamma   90.00
#
_symmetry.space_group_name_H-M   'P 1'
#
loop_
_entity.id
_entity.type
_entity.pdbx_description
1 polymer ?
#
loop_
_entity_poly.entity_id
_entity_poly.type
_entity_poly.pdbx_seq_one_letter_code
_entity_poly.pdbx_strand_id
1 'polypeptide(L)'
;MTTREELEQALIGAYKAKYGEDAIVKLNYYGTTEPNGIYHHWILWYRDEKGVIKANHDIYAVSFDGTNFEWFNKDPTIFEVIVPTPETFDIKIRSKLKGKVQNGELKYFEITDINSDIEKVYAKVVKQDGTKTDVICYLANEELVIEQI
;
A
#
# COMPACT_ATOMS: atom_id res chain seq x y z
N MET A 1 8.05 -32.20 4.94
CA MET A 1 8.37 -32.43 3.52
C MET A 1 7.43 -31.54 2.74
N THR A 2 7.97 -30.62 1.96
CA THR A 2 7.18 -29.68 1.17
C THR A 2 7.49 -29.89 -0.29
N THR A 3 6.47 -30.26 -1.05
CA THR A 3 6.57 -30.46 -2.48
C THR A 3 6.59 -29.12 -3.23
N ARG A 4 7.05 -29.15 -4.47
CA ARG A 4 6.98 -28.01 -5.39
C ARG A 4 5.57 -27.44 -5.52
N GLU A 5 4.58 -28.31 -5.69
CA GLU A 5 3.18 -27.93 -5.89
C GLU A 5 2.60 -27.28 -4.63
N GLU A 6 2.94 -27.79 -3.44
CA GLU A 6 2.54 -27.16 -2.17
C GLU A 6 3.11 -25.75 -2.02
N LEU A 7 4.37 -25.52 -2.42
CA LEU A 7 4.98 -24.18 -2.45
C LEU A 7 4.30 -23.24 -3.45
N GLU A 8 4.00 -23.72 -4.65
CA GLU A 8 3.28 -22.94 -5.65
C GLU A 8 1.88 -22.55 -5.16
N GLN A 9 1.16 -23.47 -4.51
CA GLN A 9 -0.15 -23.17 -3.92
C GLN A 9 -0.05 -22.21 -2.74
N ALA A 10 0.96 -22.34 -1.89
CA ALA A 10 1.20 -21.39 -0.80
C ALA A 10 1.48 -19.98 -1.34
N LEU A 11 2.32 -19.88 -2.38
CA LEU A 11 2.61 -18.61 -3.06
C LEU A 11 1.35 -17.98 -3.66
N ILE A 12 0.57 -18.76 -4.41
CA ILE A 12 -0.69 -18.31 -5.01
C ILE A 12 -1.67 -17.84 -3.92
N GLY A 13 -1.84 -18.63 -2.86
CA GLY A 13 -2.72 -18.32 -1.74
C GLY A 13 -2.32 -17.01 -1.04
N ALA A 14 -1.03 -16.80 -0.81
CA ALA A 14 -0.52 -15.58 -0.18
C ALA A 14 -0.81 -14.32 -1.02
N TYR A 15 -0.55 -14.36 -2.33
CA TYR A 15 -0.83 -13.23 -3.22
C TYR A 15 -2.33 -12.97 -3.38
N LYS A 16 -3.15 -14.02 -3.43
CA LYS A 16 -4.62 -13.88 -3.44
C LYS A 16 -5.14 -13.25 -2.15
N ALA A 17 -4.65 -13.71 -1.00
CA ALA A 17 -5.02 -13.14 0.29
C ALA A 17 -4.61 -11.67 0.41
N LYS A 18 -3.48 -11.29 -0.19
CA LYS A 18 -2.96 -9.91 -0.13
C LYS A 18 -3.65 -8.94 -1.09
N TYR A 19 -3.90 -9.37 -2.34
CA TYR A 19 -4.31 -8.48 -3.42
C TYR A 19 -5.71 -8.79 -4.01
N GLY A 20 -6.33 -9.90 -3.62
CA GLY A 20 -7.65 -10.34 -4.10
C GLY A 20 -7.61 -11.65 -4.89
N GLU A 21 -8.75 -12.32 -5.02
CA GLU A 21 -8.84 -13.64 -5.68
C GLU A 21 -8.41 -13.64 -7.15
N ASP A 22 -8.54 -12.51 -7.85
CA ASP A 22 -8.12 -12.31 -9.24
C ASP A 22 -6.67 -11.80 -9.39
N ALA A 23 -5.90 -11.75 -8.29
CA ALA A 23 -4.55 -11.21 -8.30
C ALA A 23 -3.60 -11.97 -9.22
N ILE A 24 -3.73 -13.29 -9.36
CA ILE A 24 -2.77 -14.09 -10.13
C ILE A 24 -3.06 -13.98 -11.62
N VAL A 25 -2.13 -13.37 -12.35
CA VAL A 25 -2.18 -13.31 -13.82
C VAL A 25 -1.52 -14.54 -14.42
N LYS A 26 -0.31 -14.88 -13.91
CA LYS A 26 0.50 -15.97 -14.45
C LYS A 26 1.59 -16.36 -13.46
N LEU A 27 1.83 -17.65 -13.27
CA LEU A 27 3.00 -18.18 -12.58
C LEU A 27 3.75 -19.10 -13.54
N ASN A 28 5.03 -18.83 -13.77
CA ASN A 28 5.89 -19.69 -14.57
C ASN A 28 7.00 -20.25 -13.70
N TYR A 29 7.20 -21.57 -13.81
CA TYR A 29 8.38 -22.25 -13.33
C TYR A 29 9.42 -22.35 -14.45
N TYR A 30 10.61 -21.81 -14.22
CA TYR A 30 11.70 -21.77 -15.21
C TYR A 30 12.68 -22.94 -15.08
N GLY A 31 12.41 -23.88 -14.18
CA GLY A 31 13.30 -25.01 -13.96
C GLY A 31 14.41 -24.67 -12.98
N THR A 32 15.47 -25.46 -13.08
CA THR A 32 16.64 -25.34 -12.23
C THR A 32 17.64 -24.35 -12.79
N THR A 33 18.25 -23.50 -11.96
CA THR A 33 19.36 -22.65 -12.39
C THR A 33 20.68 -23.43 -12.35
N GLU A 34 21.47 -23.33 -13.42
CA GLU A 34 22.85 -23.85 -13.46
C GLU A 34 23.74 -23.16 -12.41
N PRO A 35 24.82 -23.80 -11.92
CA PRO A 35 25.44 -25.06 -12.39
C PRO A 35 25.01 -26.33 -11.64
N ASN A 36 24.38 -26.23 -10.46
CA ASN A 36 24.19 -27.40 -9.58
C ASN A 36 22.78 -28.00 -9.62
N GLY A 37 21.83 -27.37 -10.32
CA GLY A 37 20.47 -27.89 -10.46
C GLY A 37 19.61 -27.84 -9.19
N ILE A 38 20.14 -27.34 -8.07
CA ILE A 38 19.45 -27.35 -6.77
C ILE A 38 18.52 -26.16 -6.55
N TYR A 39 18.72 -25.07 -7.31
CA TYR A 39 17.92 -23.86 -7.17
C TYR A 39 16.84 -23.84 -8.25
N HIS A 40 15.63 -23.57 -7.83
CA HIS A 40 14.43 -23.57 -8.65
C HIS A 40 13.89 -22.15 -8.73
N HIS A 41 13.58 -21.68 -9.94
CA HIS A 41 13.19 -20.30 -10.18
C HIS A 41 11.76 -20.18 -10.69
N TRP A 42 11.01 -19.23 -10.12
CA TRP A 42 9.71 -18.83 -10.61
C TRP A 42 9.67 -17.35 -10.95
N ILE A 43 8.79 -17.00 -11.89
CA ILE A 43 8.36 -15.63 -12.08
C ILE A 43 6.84 -15.59 -11.92
N LEU A 44 6.38 -14.71 -11.03
CA LEU A 44 4.95 -14.50 -10.77
C LEU A 44 4.53 -13.13 -11.30
N TRP A 45 3.56 -13.12 -12.22
CA TRP A 45 2.84 -11.92 -12.62
C TRP A 45 1.54 -11.82 -11.83
N TYR A 46 1.33 -10.69 -11.19
CA TYR A 46 0.18 -10.45 -10.34
C TYR A 46 -0.35 -9.02 -10.50
N ARG A 47 -1.63 -8.82 -10.21
CA ARG A 47 -2.28 -7.52 -10.13
C ARG A 47 -2.23 -7.03 -8.68
N ASP A 48 -1.74 -5.80 -8.47
CA ASP A 48 -1.70 -5.18 -7.14
C ASP A 48 -3.04 -4.54 -6.75
N GLU A 49 -3.10 -3.94 -5.56
CA GLU A 49 -4.30 -3.28 -5.03
C GLU A 49 -4.80 -2.08 -5.88
N LYS A 50 -3.97 -1.56 -6.79
CA LYS A 50 -4.31 -0.47 -7.71
C LYS A 50 -4.71 -0.98 -9.09
N GLY A 51 -4.73 -2.29 -9.29
CA GLY A 51 -5.03 -2.90 -10.59
C GLY A 51 -3.83 -2.97 -11.53
N VAL A 52 -2.61 -2.64 -11.08
CA VAL A 52 -1.41 -2.64 -11.90
C VAL A 52 -0.80 -4.04 -11.94
N ILE A 53 -0.46 -4.52 -13.13
CA ILE A 53 0.24 -5.80 -13.30
C ILE A 53 1.72 -5.61 -12.97
N LYS A 54 2.21 -6.36 -12.00
CA LYS A 54 3.61 -6.44 -11.58
C LYS A 54 4.16 -7.83 -11.84
N ALA A 55 5.49 -7.93 -11.90
CA ALA A 55 6.20 -9.19 -11.99
C ALA A 55 7.18 -9.30 -10.82
N ASN A 56 7.07 -10.37 -10.04
CA ASN A 56 8.07 -10.75 -9.05
C ASN A 56 9.00 -11.78 -9.69
N HIS A 57 10.23 -11.36 -9.94
CA HIS A 57 11.28 -12.17 -10.55
C HIS A 57 12.19 -12.85 -9.52
N ASP A 58 12.04 -12.52 -8.23
CA ASP A 58 12.93 -12.96 -7.17
C ASP A 58 12.29 -14.05 -6.32
N ILE A 59 11.83 -15.11 -6.97
CA ILE A 59 11.18 -16.26 -6.33
C ILE A 59 12.04 -17.50 -6.57
N TYR A 60 12.78 -17.90 -5.54
CA TYR A 60 13.71 -19.02 -5.60
C TYR A 60 13.43 -20.01 -4.48
N ALA A 61 13.53 -21.30 -4.79
CA ALA A 61 13.55 -22.38 -3.80
C ALA A 61 14.79 -23.25 -3.97
N VAL A 62 15.22 -23.94 -2.92
CA VAL A 62 16.29 -24.93 -2.95
C VAL A 62 15.70 -26.33 -2.75
N SER A 63 16.21 -27.30 -3.52
CA SER A 63 15.96 -28.73 -3.30
C SER A 63 17.23 -29.52 -3.64
N PHE A 64 17.67 -30.38 -2.71
CA PHE A 64 18.83 -31.25 -2.93
C PHE A 64 18.46 -32.61 -3.52
N ASP A 65 17.20 -33.03 -3.35
CA ASP A 65 16.69 -34.34 -3.74
C ASP A 65 15.56 -34.28 -4.78
N GLY A 66 15.11 -33.07 -5.16
CA GLY A 66 14.00 -32.84 -6.09
C GLY A 66 12.62 -33.13 -5.51
N THR A 67 12.51 -33.42 -4.20
CA THR A 67 11.26 -33.80 -3.54
C THR A 67 10.88 -32.88 -2.38
N ASN A 68 11.87 -32.41 -1.61
CA ASN A 68 11.68 -31.42 -0.55
C ASN A 68 12.22 -30.07 -0.99
N PHE A 69 11.39 -29.05 -0.92
CA PHE A 69 11.69 -27.71 -1.37
C PHE A 69 11.54 -26.70 -0.23
N GLU A 70 12.43 -25.71 -0.19
CA GLU A 70 12.40 -24.62 0.78
C GLU A 70 12.70 -23.30 0.09
N TRP A 71 12.01 -22.22 0.45
CA TRP A 71 12.30 -20.90 -0.12
C TRP A 71 13.75 -20.50 0.17
N PHE A 72 14.42 -20.01 -0.87
CA PHE A 72 15.80 -19.56 -0.80
C PHE A 72 15.85 -18.03 -0.68
N ASN A 73 16.72 -17.53 0.20
CA ASN A 73 16.96 -16.12 0.50
C ASN A 73 15.76 -15.40 1.18
N LYS A 74 14.60 -15.37 0.55
CA LYS A 74 13.39 -14.70 1.06
C LYS A 74 12.17 -15.57 0.84
N ASP A 75 11.30 -15.65 1.85
CA ASP A 75 9.96 -16.21 1.69
C ASP A 75 9.06 -15.22 0.92
N PRO A 76 8.68 -15.51 -0.33
CA PRO A 76 7.84 -14.63 -1.16
C PRO A 76 6.38 -14.58 -0.70
N THR A 77 5.97 -15.42 0.25
CA THR A 77 4.61 -15.45 0.82
C THR A 77 4.45 -14.46 1.97
N ILE A 78 5.56 -13.96 2.53
CA ILE A 78 5.55 -13.00 3.64
C ILE A 78 5.67 -11.59 3.06
N PHE A 79 4.57 -10.85 3.14
CA PHE A 79 4.54 -9.43 2.76
C PHE A 79 4.95 -8.57 3.95
N GLU A 80 5.80 -7.58 3.72
CA GLU A 80 6.01 -6.54 4.72
C GLU A 80 4.66 -5.89 5.02
N VAL A 81 4.29 -5.89 6.30
CA VAL A 81 3.16 -5.10 6.77
C VAL A 81 3.61 -3.66 6.66
N ILE A 82 3.25 -3.03 5.53
CA ILE A 82 3.20 -1.57 5.46
C ILE A 82 2.07 -1.21 6.42
N VAL A 83 2.41 -1.03 7.69
CA VAL A 83 1.52 -0.37 8.65
C VAL A 83 1.20 0.95 7.94
N PRO A 84 -0.08 1.26 7.64
CA PRO A 84 -0.42 2.54 7.09
C PRO A 84 0.24 3.54 8.02
N THR A 85 1.19 4.33 7.50
CA THR A 85 1.69 5.45 8.29
C THR A 85 0.43 6.21 8.64
N PRO A 86 0.07 6.34 9.94
CA PRO A 86 -1.15 7.04 10.29
C PRO A 86 -1.00 8.40 9.65
N GLU A 87 -1.77 8.67 8.59
CA GLU A 87 -1.88 10.04 8.11
C GLU A 87 -2.38 10.78 9.34
N THR A 88 -1.51 11.62 9.90
CA THR A 88 -1.88 12.42 11.05
C THR A 88 -3.12 13.20 10.64
N PHE A 89 -4.02 13.41 11.59
CA PHE A 89 -5.26 14.14 11.36
C PHE A 89 -5.03 15.45 10.55
N ASP A 90 -3.90 16.11 10.83
CA ASP A 90 -3.36 17.25 10.08
C ASP A 90 -3.12 16.98 8.57
N ILE A 91 -2.46 15.88 8.21
CA ILE A 91 -2.20 15.49 6.80
C ILE A 91 -3.51 15.23 6.05
N LYS A 92 -4.49 14.59 6.71
CA LYS A 92 -5.81 14.33 6.12
C LYS A 92 -6.55 15.62 5.80
N ILE A 93 -6.53 16.58 6.73
CA ILE A 93 -7.15 17.90 6.55
C ILE A 93 -6.44 18.67 5.43
N ARG A 94 -5.10 18.76 5.45
CA ARG A 94 -4.30 19.46 4.44
C ARG A 94 -4.55 18.91 3.04
N SER A 95 -4.65 17.59 2.89
CA SER A 95 -4.91 16.95 1.59
C SER A 95 -6.30 17.27 1.05
N LYS A 96 -7.33 17.26 1.92
CA LYS A 96 -8.70 17.64 1.53
C LYS A 96 -8.81 19.13 1.18
N LEU A 97 -8.07 19.99 1.88
CA LEU A 97 -8.06 21.43 1.60
C LEU A 97 -7.30 21.77 0.31
N LYS A 98 -6.14 21.16 0.04
CA LYS A 98 -5.38 21.38 -1.20
C LYS A 98 -6.22 21.13 -2.47
N GLY A 99 -7.10 20.13 -2.44
CA GLY A 99 -7.99 19.84 -3.57
C GLY A 99 -9.13 20.86 -3.75
N LYS A 100 -9.42 21.68 -2.73
CA LYS A 100 -10.57 22.61 -2.70
C LYS A 100 -10.18 24.07 -2.80
N VAL A 101 -8.95 24.42 -2.43
CA VAL A 101 -8.36 25.74 -2.69
C VAL A 101 -7.97 25.84 -4.17
N GLN A 102 -8.97 25.93 -5.05
CA GLN A 102 -8.75 26.32 -6.44
C GLN A 102 -8.76 27.85 -6.50
N ASN A 103 -7.69 28.45 -7.04
CA ASN A 103 -7.56 29.91 -7.25
C ASN A 103 -7.47 30.78 -5.99
N GLY A 104 -7.08 30.23 -4.84
CA GLY A 104 -6.72 31.02 -3.67
C GLY A 104 -7.89 31.73 -2.97
N GLU A 105 -9.11 31.21 -3.15
CA GLU A 105 -10.29 31.60 -2.37
C GLU A 105 -11.05 30.36 -1.88
N LEU A 106 -11.08 30.17 -0.56
CA LEU A 106 -11.96 29.21 0.11
C LEU A 106 -12.60 29.94 1.30
N LYS A 107 -13.81 30.48 1.12
CA LYS A 107 -14.47 31.27 2.18
C LYS A 107 -14.90 30.40 3.37
N TYR A 108 -15.23 29.14 3.11
CA TYR A 108 -15.71 28.18 4.11
C TYR A 108 -15.63 26.76 3.54
N PHE A 109 -15.14 25.80 4.31
CA PHE A 109 -15.18 24.38 3.95
C PHE A 109 -15.40 23.51 5.20
N GLU A 110 -16.47 22.75 5.21
CA GLU A 110 -16.80 21.78 6.26
C GLU A 110 -16.27 20.40 5.84
N ILE A 111 -15.47 19.77 6.70
CA ILE A 111 -15.05 18.39 6.51
C ILE A 111 -15.86 17.53 7.47
N THR A 112 -16.88 16.85 6.93
CA THR A 112 -17.84 16.05 7.71
C THR A 112 -17.39 14.61 7.96
N ASP A 113 -16.28 14.18 7.35
CA ASP A 113 -15.88 12.77 7.34
C ASP A 113 -14.35 12.64 7.25
N ILE A 114 -13.65 12.71 8.39
CA ILE A 114 -12.18 12.47 8.45
C ILE A 114 -11.88 11.04 8.89
N ASN A 115 -12.75 10.48 9.72
CA ASN A 115 -12.89 9.07 9.99
C ASN A 115 -14.41 8.81 10.00
N SER A 116 -14.85 7.69 9.43
CA SER A 116 -16.26 7.30 9.26
C SER A 116 -17.10 7.30 10.54
N ASP A 117 -16.47 7.51 11.69
CA ASP A 117 -17.10 7.61 12.99
C ASP A 117 -16.60 8.87 13.73
N ILE A 118 -17.48 9.88 13.77
CA ILE A 118 -17.54 10.92 14.80
C ILE A 118 -16.30 11.84 14.87
N GLU A 119 -16.23 12.87 14.02
CA GLU A 119 -15.72 14.21 14.38
C GLU A 119 -15.86 15.18 13.18
N LYS A 120 -16.71 16.20 13.34
CA LYS A 120 -16.84 17.28 12.35
C LYS A 120 -15.69 18.27 12.53
N VAL A 121 -14.98 18.57 11.44
CA VAL A 121 -13.95 19.62 11.43
C VAL A 121 -14.42 20.79 10.60
N TYR A 122 -14.35 21.98 11.20
CA TYR A 122 -14.59 23.23 10.51
C TYR A 122 -13.25 23.84 10.13
N ALA A 123 -12.97 24.01 8.84
CA ALA A 123 -11.77 24.71 8.39
C ALA A 123 -12.16 26.10 7.86
N LYS A 124 -11.64 27.15 8.49
CA LYS A 124 -11.71 28.52 8.01
C LYS A 124 -10.35 28.92 7.45
N VAL A 125 -10.31 29.19 6.15
CA VAL A 125 -9.11 29.68 5.49
C VAL A 125 -9.13 31.20 5.50
N VAL A 126 -8.14 31.82 6.14
CA VAL A 126 -7.98 33.27 6.22
C VAL A 126 -6.80 33.67 5.36
N LYS A 127 -7.04 34.51 4.36
CA LYS A 127 -5.98 35.07 3.53
C LYS A 127 -5.42 36.30 4.22
N GLN A 128 -4.23 36.20 4.81
CA GLN A 128 -3.41 37.39 4.99
C GLN A 128 -2.78 37.70 3.63
N ASP A 129 -3.01 38.88 3.10
CA ASP A 129 -2.15 39.53 2.10
C ASP A 129 -1.66 38.73 0.87
N GLY A 130 -2.54 38.02 0.15
CA GLY A 130 -2.27 37.60 -1.25
C GLY A 130 -1.18 36.54 -1.45
N THR A 131 -0.33 36.33 -0.44
CA THR A 131 0.88 35.51 -0.42
C THR A 131 0.84 34.48 0.69
N LYS A 132 0.02 34.68 1.73
CA LYS A 132 -0.17 33.73 2.83
C LYS A 132 -1.62 33.28 2.94
N THR A 133 -1.77 31.99 3.21
CA THR A 133 -3.08 31.37 3.43
C THR A 133 -3.01 30.66 4.77
N ASP A 134 -3.57 31.29 5.81
CA ASP A 134 -3.68 30.66 7.12
C ASP A 134 -4.91 29.77 7.12
N VAL A 135 -4.78 28.55 7.65
CA VAL A 135 -5.89 27.62 7.80
C VAL A 135 -6.13 27.40 9.27
N ILE A 136 -7.25 27.93 9.76
CA ILE A 136 -7.70 27.70 11.13
C ILE A 136 -8.68 26.54 11.10
N CYS A 137 -8.36 25.46 11.81
CA CYS A 137 -9.26 24.32 11.93
C CYS A 137 -9.89 24.30 13.33
N TYR A 138 -11.17 23.99 13.41
CA TYR A 138 -11.88 23.80 14.66
C TYR A 138 -12.37 22.37 14.75
N LEU A 139 -12.03 21.71 15.84
CA LEU A 139 -12.52 20.38 16.21
C LEU A 139 -13.32 20.53 17.50
N ALA A 140 -14.60 20.14 17.50
CA ALA A 140 -15.44 20.15 18.70
C ALA A 140 -15.48 21.49 19.49
N ASN A 141 -15.34 22.64 18.80
CA ASN A 141 -15.22 24.00 19.36
C ASN A 141 -13.88 24.38 20.01
N GLU A 142 -12.84 23.55 19.84
CA GLU A 142 -11.46 23.90 20.17
C GLU A 142 -10.70 24.36 18.91
N GLU A 143 -9.92 25.44 19.04
CA GLU A 143 -9.11 25.97 17.95
C GLU A 143 -7.82 25.15 17.80
N LEU A 144 -7.67 24.48 16.66
CA LEU A 144 -6.43 23.87 16.22
C LEU A 144 -5.74 24.84 15.26
N VAL A 145 -4.71 25.51 15.75
CA VAL A 145 -3.84 26.34 14.92
C VAL A 145 -2.96 25.40 14.09
N ILE A 146 -3.34 25.21 12.83
CA ILE A 146 -2.53 24.47 11.86
C ILE A 146 -1.69 25.50 11.11
N GLU A 147 -0.46 25.72 11.55
CA GLU A 147 0.42 26.68 10.90
C GLU A 147 0.78 26.24 9.46
N GLN A 148 0.64 27.19 8.53
CA GLN A 148 1.14 27.29 7.15
C GLN A 148 0.84 26.12 6.19
N ILE A 149 0.06 26.38 5.12
CA ILE A 149 0.01 25.56 3.88
C ILE A 149 0.70 26.33 2.75
#